data_AF-A0A2N2Z3H3-F1
#
_entry.id   AF-A0A2N2Z3H3-F1
#
_cell.length_a   1.000
_cell.length_b   1.000
_cell.length_c   1.000
_cell.angle_alpha   90.00
_cell.angle_beta   90.00
_cell.angle_gamma   90.00
#
_symmetry.space_group_name_H-M   'P 1'
#
loop_
_entity.id
_entity.type
_entity.pdbx_description
1 polymer ?
#
loop_
_entity_poly.entity_id
_entity_poly.type
_entity_poly.pdbx_seq_one_letter_code
_entity_poly.pdbx_strand_id
1 'polypeptide(L)'
;MAIGLGVKSQALGSYAIGVNSTASGNFSMAIGENSIASGFKSYAFGSRAEATQSGSFALGSKAKAMSANSIAIGIDVTANSGDNLYPAFAFGRGVTATGVYAMALGLSTSSSGYASVAMGEGTVSSSLNSSSFGYLTQATGRWSTAMGFYAQANNDVAFSAGRYTTASGRYTTAFGDNTSALSAYEMVVGRYNTTYTPVSTTGWSSGDRLFVIGNGTGSGTRSDAFTVLKNGNVGIGTSSPSDPLNISASAGVDAFRVQVDGTTRLRVFGNGSVAIGSNSEGPVGGLRISGSLGMGIISPTYRVELPNNTTESIGRARANAWITYSDRRVKSNINKLPYGLNEIMQLTPLSYFQHNSSNEEKGFKVEDNGSKDIGLIAQDVYGIIPEVVVKPKDEENDLWSMSYEKLVPVLIKAMQEQQEIIEGQNNQLEAVKSQNEELIKRLEAIEQTLSGSRH
;
A
#
# COMPACT_ATOMS: atom_id res chain seq x y z
N MET A 1 66.37 -41.07 9.39
CA MET A 1 66.98 -41.15 8.04
C MET A 1 67.25 -39.74 7.53
N ALA A 2 68.45 -39.47 7.00
CA ALA A 2 68.83 -38.14 6.49
C ALA A 2 69.41 -38.27 5.07
N ILE A 3 68.85 -37.58 4.08
CA ILE A 3 69.32 -37.59 2.69
C ILE A 3 69.41 -36.17 2.14
N GLY A 4 70.62 -35.66 1.93
CA GLY A 4 70.89 -34.34 1.36
C GLY A 4 71.93 -33.52 2.14
N LEU A 5 72.36 -32.41 1.55
CA LEU A 5 73.32 -31.49 2.18
C LEU A 5 72.66 -30.73 3.35
N GLY A 6 73.32 -30.68 4.51
CA GLY A 6 72.84 -29.91 5.68
C GLY A 6 71.61 -30.48 6.39
N VAL A 7 71.22 -31.72 6.07
CA VAL A 7 70.02 -32.37 6.61
C VAL A 7 70.17 -32.76 8.07
N LYS A 8 69.10 -32.60 8.85
CA LYS A 8 69.05 -32.94 10.28
C LYS A 8 67.86 -33.86 10.58
N SER A 9 68.11 -35.16 10.78
CA SER A 9 67.13 -36.12 11.31
C SER A 9 67.55 -36.46 12.74
N GLN A 10 66.92 -35.85 13.74
CA GLN A 10 67.45 -35.77 15.12
C GLN A 10 66.66 -36.58 16.16
N ALA A 11 65.58 -37.24 15.76
CA ALA A 11 64.62 -37.86 16.68
C ALA A 11 64.28 -39.30 16.29
N LEU A 12 63.67 -40.05 17.23
CA LEU A 12 63.34 -41.46 17.03
C LEU A 12 62.39 -41.61 15.83
N GLY A 13 62.77 -42.45 14.86
CA GLY A 13 61.93 -42.72 13.69
C GLY A 13 61.71 -41.51 12.77
N SER A 14 62.55 -40.46 12.86
CA SER A 14 62.40 -39.29 11.99
C SER A 14 63.04 -39.49 10.61
N TYR A 15 62.51 -38.80 9.59
CA TYR A 15 62.96 -38.85 8.20
C TYR A 15 63.14 -37.43 7.66
N ALA A 16 64.32 -37.09 7.15
CA ALA A 16 64.59 -35.80 6.53
C ALA A 16 65.25 -35.98 5.15
N ILE A 17 64.70 -35.35 4.11
CA ILE A 17 65.15 -35.46 2.73
C ILE A 17 65.13 -34.07 2.06
N GLY A 18 66.26 -33.63 1.49
CA GLY A 18 66.39 -32.34 0.78
C GLY A 18 67.24 -31.32 1.52
N VAL A 19 67.86 -30.39 0.79
CA VAL A 19 68.88 -29.47 1.34
C VAL A 19 68.36 -28.70 2.57
N ASN A 20 69.11 -28.75 3.67
CA ASN A 20 68.77 -28.10 4.94
C ASN A 20 67.42 -28.52 5.57
N SER A 21 66.83 -29.64 5.15
CA SER A 21 65.62 -30.18 5.79
C SER A 21 65.92 -30.63 7.23
N THR A 22 64.97 -30.41 8.14
CA THR A 22 65.10 -30.75 9.56
C THR A 22 63.86 -31.51 10.05
N ALA A 23 64.05 -32.75 10.50
CA ALA A 23 63.05 -33.59 11.18
C ALA A 23 63.50 -33.86 12.62
N SER A 24 63.06 -33.03 13.57
CA SER A 24 63.44 -33.05 14.99
C SER A 24 62.37 -33.57 15.94
N GLY A 25 61.16 -33.85 15.44
CA GLY A 25 60.11 -34.54 16.21
C GLY A 25 60.19 -36.06 16.11
N ASN A 26 59.80 -36.78 17.16
CA ASN A 26 59.70 -38.25 17.08
C ASN A 26 58.66 -38.65 16.03
N PHE A 27 59.01 -39.61 15.19
CA PHE A 27 58.20 -40.09 14.06
C PHE A 27 57.84 -38.99 13.04
N SER A 28 58.63 -37.91 12.96
CA SER A 28 58.37 -36.82 12.01
C SER A 28 59.01 -37.05 10.63
N MET A 29 58.48 -36.39 9.61
CA MET A 29 59.00 -36.46 8.24
C MET A 29 59.10 -35.06 7.62
N ALA A 30 60.30 -34.67 7.18
CA ALA A 30 60.56 -33.41 6.48
C ALA A 30 61.13 -33.70 5.09
N ILE A 31 60.43 -33.33 4.02
CA ILE A 31 60.89 -33.52 2.64
C ILE A 31 60.81 -32.19 1.89
N GLY A 32 61.94 -31.65 1.46
CA GLY A 32 62.03 -30.40 0.71
C GLY A 32 63.17 -29.51 1.16
N GLU A 33 63.54 -28.55 0.33
CA GLU A 33 64.55 -27.54 0.69
C GLU A 33 64.08 -26.70 1.88
N ASN A 34 64.87 -26.67 2.96
CA ASN A 34 64.56 -25.97 4.22
C ASN A 34 63.20 -26.38 4.85
N SER A 35 62.69 -27.59 4.59
CA SER A 35 61.47 -28.07 5.25
C SER A 35 61.73 -28.43 6.72
N ILE A 36 60.79 -28.13 7.62
CA ILE A 36 60.93 -28.34 9.07
C ILE A 36 59.74 -29.16 9.59
N ALA A 37 60.01 -30.33 10.18
CA ALA A 37 59.04 -31.15 10.90
C ALA A 37 59.52 -31.39 12.35
N SER A 38 59.15 -30.48 13.26
CA SER A 38 59.62 -30.47 14.66
C SER A 38 58.61 -31.03 15.66
N GLY A 39 57.34 -31.18 15.29
CA GLY A 39 56.32 -31.76 16.15
C GLY A 39 56.37 -33.29 16.23
N PHE A 40 55.87 -33.87 17.33
CA PHE A 40 55.65 -35.32 17.43
C PHE A 40 54.69 -35.80 16.33
N LYS A 41 55.05 -36.82 15.54
CA LYS A 41 54.28 -37.29 14.38
C LYS A 41 53.87 -36.15 13.42
N SER A 42 54.79 -35.20 13.18
CA SER A 42 54.57 -34.10 12.23
C SER A 42 55.09 -34.42 10.84
N TYR A 43 54.49 -33.83 9.81
CA TYR A 43 54.84 -34.10 8.43
C TYR A 43 54.93 -32.79 7.63
N ALA A 44 56.11 -32.48 7.07
CA ALA A 44 56.34 -31.30 6.26
C ALA A 44 56.89 -31.70 4.88
N PHE A 45 56.12 -31.46 3.82
CA PHE A 45 56.45 -31.81 2.44
C PHE A 45 56.42 -30.56 1.56
N GLY A 46 57.55 -30.10 1.03
CA GLY A 46 57.67 -28.93 0.16
C GLY A 46 58.80 -27.99 0.57
N SER A 47 59.26 -27.14 -0.35
CA SER A 47 60.27 -26.11 -0.04
C SER A 47 59.72 -25.15 1.02
N ARG A 48 60.45 -25.00 2.13
CA ARG A 48 60.06 -24.19 3.30
C ARG A 48 58.72 -24.58 3.91
N ALA A 49 58.30 -25.85 3.78
CA ALA A 49 57.15 -26.36 4.52
C ALA A 49 57.50 -26.51 6.02
N GLU A 50 56.60 -26.13 6.91
CA GLU A 50 56.80 -26.13 8.36
C GLU A 50 55.64 -26.85 9.06
N ALA A 51 55.92 -27.95 9.76
CA ALA A 51 54.99 -28.69 10.60
C ALA A 51 55.56 -28.74 12.03
N THR A 52 55.20 -27.75 12.85
CA THR A 52 55.95 -27.47 14.08
C THR A 52 55.35 -28.08 15.35
N GLN A 53 54.09 -28.54 15.28
CA GLN A 53 53.35 -29.07 16.43
C GLN A 53 52.94 -30.54 16.28
N SER A 54 52.53 -31.15 17.40
CA SER A 54 52.12 -32.56 17.44
C SER A 54 51.01 -32.86 16.42
N GLY A 55 51.19 -33.88 15.59
CA GLY A 55 50.21 -34.29 14.56
C GLY A 55 50.01 -33.30 13.42
N SER A 56 50.81 -32.23 13.32
CA SER A 56 50.67 -31.23 12.25
C SER A 56 51.09 -31.76 10.88
N PHE A 57 50.41 -31.33 9.82
CA PHE A 57 50.64 -31.76 8.44
C PHE A 57 50.73 -30.55 7.50
N ALA A 58 51.92 -30.29 6.96
CA ALA A 58 52.19 -29.23 5.99
C ALA A 58 52.59 -29.84 4.63
N LEU A 59 51.86 -29.53 3.56
CA LEU A 59 52.12 -30.02 2.20
C LEU A 59 52.06 -28.87 1.19
N GLY A 60 53.21 -28.48 0.65
CA GLY A 60 53.36 -27.46 -0.39
C GLY A 60 54.41 -26.41 -0.05
N SER A 61 54.76 -25.58 -1.03
CA SER A 61 55.79 -24.54 -0.85
C SER A 61 55.32 -23.48 0.15
N LYS A 62 56.08 -23.26 1.23
CA LYS A 62 55.73 -22.34 2.33
C LYS A 62 54.42 -22.71 3.05
N ALA A 63 53.99 -23.96 3.03
CA ALA A 63 52.89 -24.43 3.85
C ALA A 63 53.31 -24.49 5.33
N LYS A 64 52.52 -23.92 6.24
CA LYS A 64 52.84 -23.80 7.67
C LYS A 64 51.70 -24.34 8.54
N ALA A 65 51.88 -25.54 9.07
CA ALA A 65 51.00 -26.14 10.06
C ALA A 65 51.61 -25.97 11.45
N MET A 66 51.17 -24.94 12.18
CA MET A 66 51.82 -24.46 13.42
C MET A 66 51.03 -24.69 14.70
N SER A 67 49.92 -25.46 14.65
CA SER A 67 49.09 -25.82 15.80
C SER A 67 48.95 -27.35 15.88
N ALA A 68 48.63 -27.92 17.04
CA ALA A 68 48.46 -29.37 17.13
C ALA A 68 47.33 -29.85 16.20
N ASN A 69 47.59 -30.96 15.50
CA ASN A 69 46.70 -31.55 14.51
C ASN A 69 46.27 -30.59 13.39
N SER A 70 46.98 -29.47 13.18
CA SER A 70 46.65 -28.55 12.09
C SER A 70 47.11 -29.09 10.73
N ILE A 71 46.38 -28.71 9.69
CA ILE A 71 46.63 -29.16 8.32
C ILE A 71 46.77 -27.91 7.44
N ALA A 72 47.92 -27.75 6.78
CA ALA A 72 48.20 -26.69 5.84
C ALA A 72 48.60 -27.31 4.48
N ILE A 73 47.76 -27.18 3.46
CA ILE A 73 48.01 -27.79 2.15
C ILE A 73 47.95 -26.72 1.05
N GLY A 74 49.04 -26.55 0.31
CA GLY A 74 49.14 -25.68 -0.86
C GLY A 74 50.29 -24.68 -0.77
N ILE A 75 50.19 -23.56 -1.49
CA ILE A 75 51.29 -22.59 -1.64
C ILE A 75 51.03 -21.37 -0.75
N ASP A 76 51.97 -21.05 0.13
CA ASP A 76 51.85 -19.90 1.03
C ASP A 76 50.59 -20.00 1.90
N VAL A 77 50.44 -21.14 2.58
CA VAL A 77 49.28 -21.50 3.39
C VAL A 77 49.68 -21.54 4.85
N THR A 78 48.90 -20.92 5.73
CA THR A 78 49.16 -20.93 7.19
C THR A 78 47.94 -21.47 7.94
N ALA A 79 48.14 -22.54 8.71
CA ALA A 79 47.19 -23.08 9.68
C ALA A 79 47.80 -22.96 11.10
N ASN A 80 47.46 -21.86 11.78
CA ASN A 80 48.02 -21.48 13.07
C ASN A 80 46.95 -20.81 13.93
N SER A 81 46.23 -21.59 14.74
CA SER A 81 45.19 -21.10 15.65
C SER A 81 45.69 -20.16 16.76
N GLY A 82 47.01 -19.94 16.89
CA GLY A 82 47.62 -19.23 18.01
C GLY A 82 47.66 -20.02 19.31
N ASP A 83 46.98 -21.18 19.35
CA ASP A 83 46.98 -22.13 20.46
C ASP A 83 47.59 -23.46 19.99
N ASN A 84 48.55 -23.96 20.75
CA ASN A 84 49.22 -25.21 20.43
C ASN A 84 48.35 -26.44 20.67
N LEU A 85 47.17 -26.30 21.29
CA LEU A 85 46.26 -27.41 21.60
C LEU A 85 45.18 -27.63 20.54
N TYR A 86 44.78 -26.58 19.83
CA TYR A 86 43.61 -26.62 18.97
C TYR A 86 43.96 -26.52 17.48
N PRO A 87 43.34 -27.35 16.62
CA PRO A 87 43.66 -27.40 15.20
C PRO A 87 43.14 -26.17 14.44
N ALA A 88 43.76 -25.94 13.30
CA ALA A 88 43.26 -25.09 12.22
C ALA A 88 43.44 -25.86 10.91
N PHE A 89 42.55 -25.65 9.94
CA PHE A 89 42.63 -26.28 8.62
C PHE A 89 42.76 -25.21 7.55
N ALA A 90 43.78 -25.31 6.70
CA ALA A 90 44.03 -24.38 5.62
C ALA A 90 44.39 -25.13 4.33
N PHE A 91 43.70 -24.84 3.22
CA PHE A 91 43.96 -25.46 1.92
C PHE A 91 43.89 -24.44 0.78
N GLY A 92 44.90 -24.38 -0.09
CA GLY A 92 44.87 -23.61 -1.34
C GLY A 92 46.10 -22.70 -1.56
N ARG A 93 45.91 -21.43 -1.93
CA ARG A 93 47.03 -20.50 -2.20
C ARG A 93 46.84 -19.17 -1.47
N GLY A 94 47.84 -18.74 -0.70
CA GLY A 94 47.75 -17.49 0.08
C GLY A 94 46.67 -17.55 1.17
N VAL A 95 46.41 -18.73 1.71
CA VAL A 95 45.29 -19.00 2.63
C VAL A 95 45.77 -18.94 4.08
N THR A 96 44.97 -18.32 4.96
CA THR A 96 45.30 -18.20 6.38
C THR A 96 44.13 -18.67 7.24
N ALA A 97 44.35 -19.67 8.08
CA ALA A 97 43.44 -20.09 9.16
C ALA A 97 44.13 -19.83 10.50
N THR A 98 43.69 -18.79 11.21
CA THR A 98 44.30 -18.34 12.48
C THR A 98 43.39 -18.39 13.69
N GLY A 99 42.10 -18.67 13.50
CA GLY A 99 41.21 -18.94 14.61
C GLY A 99 41.37 -20.36 15.15
N VAL A 100 41.09 -20.54 16.44
CA VAL A 100 40.89 -21.85 17.06
C VAL A 100 39.76 -22.59 16.35
N TYR A 101 39.99 -23.82 15.87
CA TYR A 101 39.06 -24.60 15.03
C TYR A 101 38.69 -23.94 13.69
N ALA A 102 39.45 -22.95 13.21
CA ALA A 102 39.14 -22.28 11.96
C ALA A 102 39.44 -23.16 10.74
N MET A 103 38.65 -22.96 9.67
CA MET A 103 38.82 -23.63 8.38
C MET A 103 38.86 -22.60 7.25
N ALA A 104 39.98 -22.51 6.53
CA ALA A 104 40.15 -21.62 5.39
C ALA A 104 40.48 -22.41 4.11
N LEU A 105 39.77 -22.18 3.00
CA LEU A 105 39.85 -22.98 1.79
C LEU A 105 39.80 -22.10 0.53
N GLY A 106 40.78 -22.20 -0.37
CA GLY A 106 40.73 -21.59 -1.71
C GLY A 106 41.88 -20.64 -2.03
N LEU A 107 41.60 -19.43 -2.54
CA LEU A 107 42.60 -18.45 -2.96
C LEU A 107 42.48 -17.19 -2.10
N SER A 108 43.56 -16.80 -1.42
CA SER A 108 43.61 -15.56 -0.63
C SER A 108 42.50 -15.45 0.44
N THR A 109 42.06 -16.58 1.00
CA THR A 109 41.00 -16.63 2.03
C THR A 109 41.58 -16.52 3.44
N SER A 110 40.85 -15.86 4.35
CA SER A 110 41.24 -15.69 5.75
C SER A 110 40.13 -16.09 6.71
N SER A 111 40.41 -17.07 7.59
CA SER A 111 39.51 -17.48 8.67
C SER A 111 40.20 -17.27 10.02
N SER A 112 39.91 -16.15 10.69
CA SER A 112 40.58 -15.72 11.92
C SER A 112 39.68 -15.78 13.17
N GLY A 113 38.38 -15.95 13.01
CA GLY A 113 37.46 -16.12 14.13
C GLY A 113 37.51 -17.52 14.77
N TYR A 114 37.16 -17.64 16.05
CA TYR A 114 36.98 -18.95 16.70
C TYR A 114 35.91 -19.77 15.97
N ALA A 115 36.21 -21.01 15.62
CA ALA A 115 35.38 -21.94 14.84
C ALA A 115 34.77 -21.30 13.58
N SER A 116 35.53 -20.41 12.94
CA SER A 116 35.13 -19.75 11.71
C SER A 116 35.42 -20.61 10.47
N VAL A 117 34.67 -20.35 9.39
CA VAL A 117 34.88 -21.00 8.09
C VAL A 117 34.97 -19.95 7.00
N ALA A 118 36.02 -19.97 6.17
CA ALA A 118 36.14 -19.11 4.98
C ALA A 118 36.48 -19.98 3.76
N MET A 119 35.66 -19.94 2.71
CA MET A 119 35.83 -20.78 1.53
C MET A 119 35.58 -20.02 0.23
N GLY A 120 36.54 -20.04 -0.69
CA GLY A 120 36.41 -19.48 -2.04
C GLY A 120 37.61 -18.61 -2.43
N GLU A 121 37.36 -17.39 -2.93
CA GLU A 121 38.41 -16.45 -3.34
C GLU A 121 38.26 -15.12 -2.59
N GLY A 122 39.29 -14.71 -1.86
CA GLY A 122 39.31 -13.45 -1.12
C GLY A 122 38.26 -13.35 -0.01
N THR A 123 37.75 -14.48 0.49
CA THR A 123 36.73 -14.51 1.54
C THR A 123 37.33 -14.32 2.93
N VAL A 124 36.61 -13.61 3.81
CA VAL A 124 37.05 -13.30 5.17
C VAL A 124 36.00 -13.69 6.20
N SER A 125 36.37 -14.52 7.18
CA SER A 125 35.57 -14.84 8.36
C SER A 125 36.35 -14.50 9.63
N SER A 126 36.02 -13.39 10.29
CA SER A 126 36.86 -12.81 11.34
C SER A 126 36.29 -12.87 12.75
N SER A 127 35.06 -13.36 12.91
CA SER A 127 34.36 -13.41 14.20
C SER A 127 34.00 -14.83 14.65
N LEU A 128 33.64 -14.96 15.93
CA LEU A 128 33.20 -16.23 16.53
C LEU A 128 32.10 -16.89 15.69
N ASN A 129 32.28 -18.15 15.31
CA ASN A 129 31.35 -18.96 14.51
C ASN A 129 30.90 -18.27 13.21
N SER A 130 31.70 -17.37 12.65
CA SER A 130 31.39 -16.70 11.38
C SER A 130 31.72 -17.60 10.19
N SER A 131 30.90 -17.55 9.15
CA SER A 131 31.08 -18.37 7.94
C SER A 131 31.00 -17.52 6.67
N SER A 132 31.98 -17.63 5.78
CA SER A 132 32.01 -16.92 4.50
C SER A 132 32.29 -17.87 3.33
N PHE A 133 31.49 -17.76 2.26
CA PHE A 133 31.55 -18.66 1.10
C PHE A 133 31.43 -17.87 -0.22
N GLY A 134 32.35 -18.03 -1.16
CA GLY A 134 32.24 -17.47 -2.52
C GLY A 134 33.38 -16.53 -2.91
N TYR A 135 33.08 -15.38 -3.50
CA TYR A 135 34.07 -14.42 -4.01
C TYR A 135 33.95 -13.09 -3.25
N LEU A 136 35.03 -12.69 -2.58
CA LEU A 136 35.15 -11.45 -1.81
C LEU A 136 34.03 -11.25 -0.77
N THR A 137 33.55 -12.34 -0.17
CA THR A 137 32.55 -12.30 0.91
C THR A 137 33.18 -12.04 2.27
N GLN A 138 32.47 -11.33 3.14
CA GLN A 138 32.95 -10.97 4.48
C GLN A 138 31.90 -11.30 5.54
N ALA A 139 32.24 -12.20 6.47
CA ALA A 139 31.45 -12.51 7.66
C ALA A 139 32.20 -12.01 8.90
N THR A 140 31.89 -10.79 9.33
CA THR A 140 32.63 -10.09 10.40
C THR A 140 31.85 -9.97 11.70
N GLY A 141 30.55 -10.30 11.72
CA GLY A 141 29.77 -10.44 12.96
C GLY A 141 29.87 -11.81 13.61
N ARG A 142 29.57 -11.93 14.91
CA ARG A 142 29.53 -13.24 15.61
C ARG A 142 28.32 -14.05 15.14
N TRP A 143 28.50 -15.36 14.92
CA TRP A 143 27.49 -16.25 14.35
C TRP A 143 26.92 -15.79 12.99
N SER A 144 27.67 -14.96 12.26
CA SER A 144 27.23 -14.42 10.97
C SER A 144 27.54 -15.38 9.82
N THR A 145 26.78 -15.27 8.73
CA THR A 145 27.06 -16.02 7.49
C THR A 145 26.98 -15.10 6.28
N ALA A 146 28.02 -15.09 5.45
CA ALA A 146 28.08 -14.38 4.19
C ALA A 146 28.30 -15.35 3.01
N MET A 147 27.48 -15.31 1.96
CA MET A 147 27.60 -16.24 0.83
C MET A 147 27.35 -15.57 -0.53
N GLY A 148 28.20 -15.83 -1.53
CA GLY A 148 28.01 -15.34 -2.91
C GLY A 148 29.14 -14.43 -3.39
N PHE A 149 28.80 -13.29 -3.98
CA PHE A 149 29.75 -12.37 -4.61
C PHE A 149 29.67 -11.01 -3.93
N TYR A 150 30.71 -10.59 -3.21
CA TYR A 150 30.73 -9.37 -2.38
C TYR A 150 29.60 -9.30 -1.32
N ALA A 151 29.13 -10.45 -0.82
CA ALA A 151 28.19 -10.50 0.29
C ALA A 151 28.89 -10.14 1.62
N GLN A 152 28.27 -9.26 2.41
CA GLN A 152 28.80 -8.76 3.69
C GLN A 152 27.78 -8.99 4.81
N ALA A 153 28.19 -9.72 5.86
CA ALA A 153 27.44 -9.93 7.09
C ALA A 153 28.23 -9.32 8.27
N ASN A 154 27.90 -8.07 8.59
CA ASN A 154 28.75 -7.18 9.38
C ASN A 154 28.44 -7.15 10.87
N ASN A 155 27.33 -7.75 11.30
CA ASN A 155 26.86 -7.69 12.68
C ASN A 155 26.49 -9.07 13.22
N ASP A 156 26.28 -9.18 14.53
CA ASP A 156 26.00 -10.45 15.18
C ASP A 156 24.71 -11.08 14.64
N VAL A 157 24.80 -12.38 14.32
CA VAL A 157 23.71 -13.20 13.77
C VAL A 157 23.17 -12.66 12.43
N ALA A 158 23.97 -11.85 11.72
CA ALA A 158 23.61 -11.38 10.39
C ALA A 158 23.80 -12.49 9.35
N PHE A 159 22.85 -12.60 8.43
CA PHE A 159 22.91 -13.45 7.25
C PHE A 159 22.90 -12.59 5.98
N SER A 160 23.88 -12.77 5.10
CA SER A 160 23.97 -12.05 3.83
C SER A 160 24.25 -13.03 2.71
N ALA A 161 23.38 -13.12 1.71
CA ALA A 161 23.63 -14.02 0.59
C ALA A 161 23.16 -13.48 -0.77
N GLY A 162 24.00 -13.65 -1.80
CA GLY A 162 23.74 -13.18 -3.16
C GLY A 162 24.88 -12.32 -3.71
N ARG A 163 24.53 -11.30 -4.51
CA ARG A 163 25.48 -10.41 -5.18
C ARG A 163 25.40 -9.01 -4.58
N TYR A 164 26.51 -8.48 -4.07
CA TYR A 164 26.56 -7.15 -3.44
C TYR A 164 25.52 -6.93 -2.34
N THR A 165 25.29 -7.95 -1.49
CA THR A 165 24.34 -7.87 -0.39
C THR A 165 25.03 -7.43 0.91
N THR A 166 24.37 -6.60 1.71
CA THR A 166 24.92 -6.08 2.97
C THR A 166 23.91 -6.27 4.10
N ALA A 167 24.27 -7.03 5.13
CA ALA A 167 23.51 -7.22 6.35
C ALA A 167 24.29 -6.58 7.53
N SER A 168 23.90 -5.37 7.92
CA SER A 168 24.61 -4.53 8.90
C SER A 168 23.90 -4.36 10.24
N GLY A 169 22.61 -4.71 10.33
CA GLY A 169 21.90 -4.78 11.60
C GLY A 169 22.11 -6.13 12.31
N ARG A 170 21.98 -6.15 13.63
CA ARG A 170 21.99 -7.39 14.42
C ARG A 170 20.76 -8.25 14.08
N TYR A 171 20.92 -9.57 13.98
CA TYR A 171 19.83 -10.51 13.58
C TYR A 171 19.19 -10.18 12.23
N THR A 172 19.96 -9.65 11.27
CA THR A 172 19.42 -9.29 9.95
C THR A 172 19.59 -10.39 8.92
N THR A 173 18.79 -10.31 7.86
CA THR A 173 18.90 -11.14 6.67
C THR A 173 18.88 -10.24 5.44
N ALA A 174 19.93 -10.26 4.61
CA ALA A 174 19.96 -9.59 3.31
C ALA A 174 20.17 -10.63 2.20
N PHE A 175 19.24 -10.73 1.26
CA PHE A 175 19.29 -11.72 0.19
C PHE A 175 18.95 -11.14 -1.19
N GLY A 176 19.74 -11.47 -2.22
CA GLY A 176 19.45 -11.09 -3.62
C GLY A 176 20.59 -10.32 -4.30
N ASP A 177 20.26 -9.26 -5.05
CA ASP A 177 21.24 -8.44 -5.79
C ASP A 177 21.18 -6.97 -5.35
N ASN A 178 22.30 -6.43 -4.85
CA ASN A 178 22.40 -5.04 -4.40
C ASN A 178 21.44 -4.65 -3.26
N THR A 179 21.14 -5.60 -2.36
CA THR A 179 20.24 -5.39 -1.21
C THR A 179 20.99 -5.03 0.08
N SER A 180 20.42 -4.13 0.89
CA SER A 180 20.97 -3.71 2.18
C SER A 180 19.94 -3.81 3.30
N ALA A 181 20.19 -4.66 4.30
CA ALA A 181 19.46 -4.73 5.57
C ALA A 181 20.27 -4.01 6.66
N LEU A 182 19.76 -2.90 7.18
CA LEU A 182 20.54 -1.94 7.96
C LEU A 182 20.11 -1.86 9.43
N SER A 183 18.82 -2.03 9.74
CA SER A 183 18.31 -2.02 11.12
C SER A 183 18.35 -3.40 11.76
N ALA A 184 18.41 -3.49 13.09
CA ALA A 184 18.32 -4.78 13.77
C ALA A 184 17.02 -5.52 13.42
N TYR A 185 17.07 -6.85 13.32
CA TYR A 185 15.93 -7.72 12.97
C TYR A 185 15.34 -7.50 11.57
N GLU A 186 15.95 -6.68 10.72
CA GLU A 186 15.47 -6.42 9.36
C GLU A 186 15.76 -7.59 8.42
N MET A 187 14.76 -8.00 7.64
CA MET A 187 14.92 -8.90 6.50
C MET A 187 14.67 -8.16 5.19
N VAL A 188 15.60 -8.28 4.25
CA VAL A 188 15.52 -7.68 2.91
C VAL A 188 15.75 -8.74 1.86
N VAL A 189 14.86 -8.80 0.88
CA VAL A 189 14.97 -9.68 -0.30
C VAL A 189 14.81 -8.89 -1.60
N GLY A 190 15.15 -9.51 -2.74
CA GLY A 190 14.90 -8.98 -4.08
C GLY A 190 16.12 -8.26 -4.66
N ARG A 191 15.92 -7.06 -5.23
CA ARG A 191 17.03 -6.28 -5.81
C ARG A 191 16.89 -4.79 -5.58
N TYR A 192 18.03 -4.13 -5.36
CA TYR A 192 18.13 -2.67 -5.26
C TYR A 192 17.04 -2.04 -4.36
N ASN A 193 16.85 -2.56 -3.14
CA ASN A 193 15.96 -1.94 -2.16
C ASN A 193 16.43 -0.52 -1.84
N THR A 194 15.52 0.34 -1.40
CA THR A 194 15.87 1.70 -1.02
C THR A 194 16.81 1.71 0.18
N THR A 195 17.73 2.68 0.22
CA THR A 195 18.62 2.90 1.36
C THR A 195 17.99 3.90 2.31
N TYR A 196 18.20 3.71 3.61
CA TYR A 196 17.78 4.65 4.64
C TYR A 196 18.74 4.59 5.83
N THR A 197 18.64 5.58 6.73
CA THR A 197 19.39 5.55 7.99
C THR A 197 18.50 4.98 9.09
N PRO A 198 18.78 3.77 9.60
CA PRO A 198 18.01 3.20 10.69
C PRO A 198 18.27 3.96 11.99
N VAL A 199 17.28 3.99 12.86
CA VAL A 199 17.40 4.51 14.22
C VAL A 199 18.26 3.58 15.07
N SER A 200 18.16 2.26 14.90
CA SER A 200 18.99 1.30 15.62
C SER A 200 19.47 0.15 14.74
N THR A 201 20.79 -0.09 14.77
CA THR A 201 21.43 -1.24 14.13
C THR A 201 21.54 -2.44 15.06
N THR A 202 21.25 -2.30 16.35
CA THR A 202 21.45 -3.35 17.37
C THR A 202 20.22 -3.68 18.21
N GLY A 203 19.23 -2.78 18.25
CA GLY A 203 18.01 -2.89 19.06
C GLY A 203 16.73 -2.61 18.28
N TRP A 204 15.59 -2.82 18.93
CA TRP A 204 14.28 -2.61 18.34
C TRP A 204 13.92 -1.12 18.30
N SER A 205 13.56 -0.59 17.14
CA SER A 205 13.03 0.77 16.97
C SER A 205 11.77 0.72 16.12
N SER A 206 10.64 1.17 16.65
CA SER A 206 9.33 1.00 16.01
C SER A 206 9.24 1.62 14.60
N GLY A 207 9.97 2.71 14.34
CA GLY A 207 10.01 3.35 13.02
C GLY A 207 10.94 2.69 11.99
N ASP A 208 11.77 1.73 12.41
CA ASP A 208 12.68 1.06 11.50
C ASP A 208 11.99 -0.07 10.72
N ARG A 209 12.58 -0.45 9.59
CA ARG A 209 12.09 -1.56 8.77
C ARG A 209 12.28 -2.89 9.47
N LEU A 210 11.29 -3.77 9.30
CA LEU A 210 11.31 -5.16 9.73
C LEU A 210 11.44 -6.10 8.52
N PHE A 211 10.71 -5.82 7.44
CA PHE A 211 10.76 -6.62 6.22
C PHE A 211 10.63 -5.78 4.96
N VAL A 212 11.44 -6.07 3.93
CA VAL A 212 11.46 -5.32 2.66
C VAL A 212 11.63 -6.25 1.47
N ILE A 213 10.87 -5.98 0.41
CA ILE A 213 11.10 -6.57 -0.91
C ILE A 213 11.52 -5.47 -1.88
N GLY A 214 12.80 -5.45 -2.24
CA GLY A 214 13.34 -4.51 -3.23
C GLY A 214 13.00 -4.93 -4.65
N ASN A 215 12.58 -3.98 -5.48
CA ASN A 215 12.32 -4.15 -6.91
C ASN A 215 12.98 -3.08 -7.79
N GLY A 216 14.00 -2.39 -7.25
CA GLY A 216 14.74 -1.37 -7.98
C GLY A 216 15.45 -1.93 -9.21
N THR A 217 15.57 -1.12 -10.26
CA THR A 217 16.18 -1.53 -11.54
C THR A 217 17.67 -1.23 -11.63
N GLY A 218 18.22 -0.47 -10.68
CA GLY A 218 19.64 -0.10 -10.64
C GLY A 218 19.98 0.74 -9.41
N SER A 219 21.25 1.10 -9.26
CA SER A 219 21.75 1.85 -8.10
C SER A 219 21.15 3.26 -7.99
N GLY A 220 20.84 3.90 -9.12
CA GLY A 220 20.15 5.20 -9.18
C GLY A 220 18.62 5.12 -9.18
N THR A 221 18.04 3.91 -9.26
CA THR A 221 16.60 3.66 -9.36
C THR A 221 16.17 2.59 -8.36
N ARG A 222 16.65 2.74 -7.12
CA ARG A 222 16.27 1.87 -6.01
C ARG A 222 14.80 2.04 -5.68
N SER A 223 14.12 0.94 -5.36
CA SER A 223 12.69 0.94 -5.04
C SER A 223 12.33 -0.27 -4.19
N ASP A 224 11.30 -0.09 -3.35
CA ASP A 224 10.72 -1.14 -2.51
C ASP A 224 9.30 -1.41 -2.99
N ALA A 225 9.03 -2.65 -3.39
CA ALA A 225 7.68 -3.10 -3.74
C ALA A 225 6.81 -3.25 -2.49
N PHE A 226 7.43 -3.69 -1.39
CA PHE A 226 6.78 -3.99 -0.13
C PHE A 226 7.68 -3.60 1.03
N THR A 227 7.13 -2.94 2.05
CA THR A 227 7.85 -2.55 3.26
C THR A 227 6.96 -2.79 4.47
N VAL A 228 7.51 -3.40 5.51
CA VAL A 228 6.88 -3.53 6.83
C VAL A 228 7.78 -2.86 7.83
N LEU A 229 7.25 -1.90 8.58
CA LEU A 229 7.94 -1.28 9.70
C LEU A 229 7.71 -2.08 11.00
N LYS A 230 8.60 -1.92 11.97
CA LYS A 230 8.53 -2.58 13.28
C LYS A 230 7.30 -2.19 14.11
N ASN A 231 6.66 -1.05 13.81
CA ASN A 231 5.39 -0.64 14.40
C ASN A 231 4.16 -1.35 13.79
N GLY A 232 4.35 -2.17 12.75
CA GLY A 232 3.28 -2.89 12.05
C GLY A 232 2.74 -2.18 10.81
N ASN A 233 3.20 -0.97 10.49
CA ASN A 233 2.79 -0.29 9.26
C ASN A 233 3.32 -1.01 8.03
N VAL A 234 2.42 -1.25 7.07
CA VAL A 234 2.72 -1.93 5.80
C VAL A 234 2.60 -0.95 4.64
N GLY A 235 3.66 -0.83 3.86
CA GLY A 235 3.73 -0.06 2.63
C GLY A 235 3.75 -0.96 1.39
N ILE A 236 2.89 -0.67 0.42
CA ILE A 236 2.98 -1.24 -0.95
C ILE A 236 3.28 -0.08 -1.89
N GLY A 237 4.43 -0.14 -2.58
CA GLY A 237 4.91 0.97 -3.43
C GLY A 237 5.35 2.22 -2.67
N THR A 238 5.55 2.12 -1.34
CA THR A 238 6.14 3.17 -0.50
C THR A 238 7.06 2.54 0.55
N SER A 239 8.19 3.17 0.80
CA SER A 239 9.19 2.73 1.79
C SER A 239 8.99 3.33 3.18
N SER A 240 8.02 4.23 3.34
CA SER A 240 7.78 5.01 4.56
C SER A 240 6.28 5.10 4.86
N PRO A 241 5.59 3.97 5.11
CA PRO A 241 4.15 3.97 5.37
C PRO A 241 3.81 4.70 6.69
N SER A 242 2.93 5.71 6.61
CA SER A 242 2.41 6.42 7.79
C SER A 242 1.29 5.66 8.50
N ASP A 243 0.61 4.78 7.78
CA ASP A 243 -0.60 4.09 8.22
C ASP A 243 -0.38 2.57 8.29
N PRO A 244 -1.24 1.83 9.02
CA PRO A 244 -1.15 0.37 9.11
C PRO A 244 -1.11 -0.31 7.74
N LEU A 245 -1.82 0.23 6.74
CA LEU A 245 -1.70 -0.13 5.34
C LEU A 245 -1.69 1.13 4.48
N ASN A 246 -0.54 1.45 3.88
CA ASN A 246 -0.37 2.52 2.92
C ASN A 246 -0.04 1.91 1.55
N ILE A 247 -0.97 2.06 0.60
CA ILE A 247 -0.73 1.68 -0.80
C ILE A 247 -0.48 2.96 -1.58
N SER A 248 0.65 3.02 -2.29
CA SER A 248 1.04 4.16 -3.10
C SER A 248 1.47 3.69 -4.48
N ALA A 249 1.08 4.44 -5.50
CA ALA A 249 1.45 4.20 -6.88
C ALA A 249 1.90 5.52 -7.53
N SER A 250 2.77 5.43 -8.53
CA SER A 250 3.15 6.59 -9.34
C SER A 250 1.94 7.16 -10.10
N ALA A 251 1.99 8.45 -10.43
CA ALA A 251 0.91 9.09 -11.19
C ALA A 251 0.60 8.31 -12.49
N GLY A 252 -0.69 8.11 -12.77
CA GLY A 252 -1.15 7.34 -13.93
C GLY A 252 -1.10 5.81 -13.75
N VAL A 253 -0.63 5.31 -12.62
CA VAL A 253 -0.67 3.87 -12.28
C VAL A 253 -1.77 3.62 -11.25
N ASP A 254 -2.57 2.60 -11.51
CA ASP A 254 -3.63 2.18 -10.58
C ASP A 254 -3.05 1.65 -9.27
N ALA A 255 -3.55 2.17 -8.15
CA ALA A 255 -3.02 1.86 -6.83
C ALA A 255 -3.59 0.55 -6.25
N PHE A 256 -4.88 0.27 -6.46
CA PHE A 256 -5.56 -0.81 -5.75
C PHE A 256 -6.70 -1.43 -6.55
N ARG A 257 -6.89 -2.75 -6.45
CA ARG A 257 -8.00 -3.48 -7.07
C ARG A 257 -8.44 -4.66 -6.22
N VAL A 258 -9.74 -4.77 -5.98
CA VAL A 258 -10.42 -5.93 -5.38
C VAL A 258 -11.27 -6.60 -6.45
N GLN A 259 -11.11 -7.91 -6.62
CA GLN A 259 -11.88 -8.72 -7.58
C GLN A 259 -12.57 -9.90 -6.89
N VAL A 260 -13.70 -10.33 -7.45
CA VAL A 260 -14.35 -11.61 -7.13
C VAL A 260 -14.56 -12.33 -8.45
N ASP A 261 -13.97 -13.52 -8.59
CA ASP A 261 -14.03 -14.33 -9.82
C ASP A 261 -13.66 -13.51 -11.09
N GLY A 262 -12.51 -12.83 -11.02
CA GLY A 262 -12.01 -11.96 -12.10
C GLY A 262 -12.76 -10.62 -12.28
N THR A 263 -13.91 -10.42 -11.65
CA THR A 263 -14.73 -9.20 -11.80
C THR A 263 -14.36 -8.14 -10.78
N THR A 264 -14.11 -6.90 -11.22
CA THR A 264 -13.77 -5.75 -10.33
C THR A 264 -14.93 -5.40 -9.40
N ARG A 265 -14.65 -5.32 -8.10
CA ARG A 265 -15.59 -4.85 -7.06
C ARG A 265 -15.22 -3.47 -6.52
N LEU A 266 -13.94 -3.18 -6.36
CA LEU A 266 -13.42 -1.86 -6.01
C LEU A 266 -12.08 -1.64 -6.73
N ARG A 267 -11.85 -0.45 -7.26
CA ARG A 267 -10.57 -0.08 -7.91
C ARG A 267 -10.25 1.39 -7.69
N VAL A 268 -8.98 1.70 -7.45
CA VAL A 268 -8.43 3.06 -7.40
C VAL A 268 -7.53 3.24 -8.61
N PHE A 269 -7.93 4.13 -9.51
CA PHE A 269 -7.26 4.35 -10.79
C PHE A 269 -6.13 5.38 -10.69
N GLY A 270 -5.20 5.34 -11.65
CA GLY A 270 -4.08 6.28 -11.75
C GLY A 270 -4.48 7.73 -11.99
N ASN A 271 -5.73 7.99 -12.41
CA ASN A 271 -6.34 9.31 -12.51
C ASN A 271 -6.97 9.79 -11.18
N GLY A 272 -6.78 9.05 -10.09
CA GLY A 272 -7.32 9.33 -8.76
C GLY A 272 -8.78 8.94 -8.55
N SER A 273 -9.48 8.45 -9.58
CA SER A 273 -10.88 8.01 -9.44
C SER A 273 -10.99 6.69 -8.66
N VAL A 274 -12.09 6.56 -7.91
CA VAL A 274 -12.49 5.31 -7.27
C VAL A 274 -13.68 4.75 -8.03
N ALA A 275 -13.66 3.46 -8.34
CA ALA A 275 -14.81 2.80 -8.91
C ALA A 275 -15.26 1.58 -8.10
N ILE A 276 -16.57 1.43 -7.92
CA ILE A 276 -17.23 0.30 -7.26
C ILE A 276 -18.05 -0.46 -8.32
N GLY A 277 -17.85 -1.77 -8.41
CA GLY A 277 -18.53 -2.65 -9.37
C GLY A 277 -18.22 -2.37 -10.85
N SER A 278 -17.22 -1.54 -11.15
CA SER A 278 -16.85 -1.10 -12.51
C SER A 278 -15.37 -1.34 -12.78
N ASN A 279 -15.06 -1.67 -14.03
CA ASN A 279 -13.68 -1.71 -14.53
C ASN A 279 -13.32 -0.49 -15.40
N SER A 280 -14.25 0.45 -15.54
CA SER A 280 -14.03 1.73 -16.22
C SER A 280 -13.71 2.82 -15.21
N GLU A 281 -12.80 3.71 -15.60
CA GLU A 281 -12.45 4.91 -14.83
C GLU A 281 -13.70 5.74 -14.48
N GLY A 282 -13.65 6.35 -13.30
CA GLY A 282 -14.57 7.39 -12.90
C GLY A 282 -14.05 8.78 -13.30
N PRO A 283 -14.79 9.84 -12.93
CA PRO A 283 -14.29 11.21 -13.03
C PRO A 283 -12.97 11.36 -12.27
N VAL A 284 -12.05 12.19 -12.75
CA VAL A 284 -10.76 12.46 -12.09
C VAL A 284 -11.00 12.85 -10.62
N GLY A 285 -10.41 12.10 -9.69
CA GLY A 285 -10.61 12.28 -8.23
C GLY A 285 -12.02 11.94 -7.70
N GLY A 286 -12.93 11.46 -8.55
CA GLY A 286 -14.33 11.19 -8.23
C GLY A 286 -14.66 9.72 -7.99
N LEU A 287 -15.91 9.46 -7.63
CA LEU A 287 -16.46 8.11 -7.39
C LEU A 287 -17.39 7.68 -8.52
N ARG A 288 -17.16 6.49 -9.10
CA ARG A 288 -18.07 5.82 -10.03
C ARG A 288 -18.64 4.57 -9.39
N ILE A 289 -19.95 4.37 -9.46
CA ILE A 289 -20.59 3.11 -9.02
C ILE A 289 -21.35 2.52 -10.20
N SER A 290 -21.00 1.29 -10.57
CA SER A 290 -21.70 0.52 -11.59
C SER A 290 -22.57 -0.53 -10.91
N GLY A 291 -23.89 -0.34 -10.99
CA GLY A 291 -24.89 -1.16 -10.31
C GLY A 291 -25.74 -0.34 -9.34
N SER A 292 -26.49 -1.04 -8.49
CA SER A 292 -27.34 -0.41 -7.47
C SER A 292 -26.48 0.19 -6.37
N LEU A 293 -26.69 1.49 -6.11
CA LEU A 293 -26.08 2.21 -5.00
C LEU A 293 -27.14 2.39 -3.90
N GLY A 294 -27.00 1.64 -2.80
CA GLY A 294 -27.78 1.86 -1.58
C GLY A 294 -27.16 3.00 -0.77
N MET A 295 -27.60 4.23 -1.00
CA MET A 295 -27.20 5.39 -0.18
C MET A 295 -28.24 5.63 0.90
N GLY A 296 -27.85 5.36 2.14
CA GLY A 296 -28.67 5.52 3.33
C GLY A 296 -28.26 4.49 4.37
N ILE A 297 -27.79 4.94 5.52
CA ILE A 297 -27.40 4.06 6.64
C ILE A 297 -28.47 4.10 7.74
N ILE A 298 -28.17 3.56 8.91
CA ILE A 298 -29.15 3.20 9.97
C ILE A 298 -29.96 4.39 10.53
N SER A 299 -29.64 5.65 10.18
CA SER A 299 -30.54 6.84 10.24
C SER A 299 -29.94 8.13 9.63
N PRO A 300 -30.03 8.36 8.30
CA PRO A 300 -29.86 9.67 7.68
C PRO A 300 -31.18 10.46 7.67
N THR A 301 -31.10 11.79 7.67
CA THR A 301 -32.28 12.67 7.59
C THR A 301 -32.83 12.79 6.16
N TYR A 302 -32.03 12.56 5.09
CA TYR A 302 -32.47 12.45 3.68
C TYR A 302 -31.67 11.38 2.90
N ARG A 303 -32.25 10.80 1.83
CA ARG A 303 -31.69 9.62 1.11
C ARG A 303 -30.64 9.94 0.03
N VAL A 304 -30.67 11.15 -0.51
CA VAL A 304 -29.66 11.74 -1.39
C VAL A 304 -29.64 13.22 -1.03
N GLU A 305 -28.54 13.72 -0.48
CA GLU A 305 -28.34 15.15 -0.23
C GLU A 305 -27.36 15.67 -1.27
N LEU A 306 -27.72 16.78 -1.91
CA LEU A 306 -26.98 17.38 -3.00
C LEU A 306 -26.67 18.84 -2.64
N PRO A 307 -25.54 19.40 -3.07
CA PRO A 307 -25.15 20.77 -2.70
C PRO A 307 -26.21 21.81 -3.13
N ASN A 308 -26.70 22.60 -2.16
CA ASN A 308 -27.67 23.68 -2.37
C ASN A 308 -26.99 25.04 -2.70
N ASN A 309 -26.08 25.03 -3.68
CA ASN A 309 -25.36 26.22 -4.13
C ASN A 309 -25.13 26.21 -5.66
N THR A 310 -24.77 27.37 -6.24
CA THR A 310 -24.66 27.58 -7.69
C THR A 310 -23.24 27.44 -8.24
N THR A 311 -22.25 27.01 -7.45
CA THR A 311 -20.86 26.82 -7.90
C THR A 311 -20.57 25.34 -8.20
N GLU A 312 -20.01 25.10 -9.38
CA GLU A 312 -19.58 23.82 -10.00
C GLU A 312 -20.31 22.52 -9.59
N SER A 313 -21.08 21.97 -10.53
CA SER A 313 -21.76 20.67 -10.43
C SER A 313 -22.90 20.64 -9.42
N ILE A 314 -23.83 21.58 -9.65
CA ILE A 314 -25.16 21.77 -9.06
C ILE A 314 -25.73 20.52 -8.41
N GLY A 315 -26.18 20.64 -7.17
CA GLY A 315 -26.89 19.61 -6.44
C GLY A 315 -28.26 19.27 -7.03
N ARG A 316 -28.27 18.79 -8.26
CA ARG A 316 -29.42 18.35 -9.04
C ARG A 316 -29.24 16.88 -9.31
N ALA A 317 -30.14 16.05 -8.79
CA ALA A 317 -30.17 14.66 -9.22
C ALA A 317 -30.96 14.60 -10.53
N ARG A 318 -30.28 14.19 -11.60
CA ARG A 318 -30.89 13.92 -12.89
C ARG A 318 -31.11 12.43 -13.01
N ALA A 319 -32.38 12.03 -12.96
CA ALA A 319 -32.81 10.68 -13.29
C ALA A 319 -33.57 10.72 -14.61
N ASN A 320 -33.54 9.61 -15.38
CA ASN A 320 -34.44 9.45 -16.52
C ASN A 320 -35.91 9.61 -16.10
N ALA A 321 -36.24 9.09 -14.91
CA ALA A 321 -37.50 9.33 -14.22
C ALA A 321 -37.33 9.20 -12.70
N TRP A 322 -38.08 10.00 -11.94
CA TRP A 322 -38.31 9.76 -10.52
C TRP A 322 -39.62 9.00 -10.38
N ILE A 323 -39.56 7.73 -9.98
CA ILE A 323 -40.76 6.90 -9.82
C ILE A 323 -41.10 6.83 -8.34
N THR A 324 -42.25 7.41 -7.97
CA THR A 324 -42.81 7.36 -6.62
C THR A 324 -43.82 6.22 -6.51
N TYR A 325 -43.69 5.36 -5.51
CA TYR A 325 -44.68 4.32 -5.24
C TYR A 325 -46.05 4.94 -4.89
N SER A 326 -47.09 4.59 -5.64
CA SER A 326 -48.46 5.11 -5.46
C SER A 326 -49.52 4.00 -5.49
N ASP A 327 -49.16 2.79 -5.06
CA ASP A 327 -50.06 1.62 -5.04
C ASP A 327 -51.16 1.76 -3.96
N ARG A 328 -52.38 1.29 -4.23
CA ARG A 328 -53.49 1.33 -3.26
C ARG A 328 -53.20 0.48 -2.02
N ARG A 329 -52.45 -0.62 -2.14
CA ARG A 329 -52.14 -1.55 -1.03
C ARG A 329 -51.27 -0.91 0.06
N VAL A 330 -50.54 0.15 -0.28
CA VAL A 330 -49.71 0.90 0.68
C VAL A 330 -50.41 2.18 1.19
N LYS A 331 -51.73 2.30 0.98
CA LYS A 331 -52.53 3.46 1.41
C LYS A 331 -53.73 3.02 2.24
N SER A 332 -53.96 3.68 3.37
CA SER A 332 -55.14 3.54 4.21
C SER A 332 -55.80 4.92 4.45
N ASN A 333 -57.05 4.95 4.92
CA ASN A 333 -57.78 6.19 5.26
C ASN A 333 -57.85 7.21 4.10
N ILE A 334 -58.29 6.76 2.92
CA ILE A 334 -58.35 7.57 1.69
C ILE A 334 -59.61 8.46 1.70
N ASN A 335 -59.43 9.78 1.85
CA ASN A 335 -60.50 10.79 1.86
C ASN A 335 -60.41 11.74 0.64
N LYS A 336 -61.50 12.45 0.31
CA LYS A 336 -61.50 13.51 -0.70
C LYS A 336 -60.61 14.68 -0.24
N LEU A 337 -59.91 15.32 -1.17
CA LEU A 337 -59.08 16.49 -0.85
C LEU A 337 -59.94 17.68 -0.40
N PRO A 338 -59.61 18.31 0.75
CA PRO A 338 -60.32 19.51 1.21
C PRO A 338 -59.98 20.75 0.37
N TYR A 339 -58.83 20.73 -0.31
CA TYR A 339 -58.32 21.84 -1.13
C TYR A 339 -58.83 21.79 -2.57
N GLY A 340 -59.03 22.94 -3.21
CA GLY A 340 -59.49 23.05 -4.58
C GLY A 340 -59.14 24.41 -5.21
N LEU A 341 -60.05 24.93 -6.03
CA LEU A 341 -59.85 26.18 -6.76
C LEU A 341 -59.66 27.36 -5.82
N ASN A 342 -60.44 27.43 -4.74
CA ASN A 342 -60.37 28.52 -3.77
C ASN A 342 -58.96 28.66 -3.15
N GLU A 343 -58.31 27.57 -2.78
CA GLU A 343 -56.98 27.59 -2.18
C GLU A 343 -55.89 27.86 -3.21
N ILE A 344 -56.01 27.31 -4.42
CA ILE A 344 -55.08 27.63 -5.51
C ILE A 344 -55.11 29.12 -5.87
N MET A 345 -56.29 29.75 -5.85
CA MET A 345 -56.44 31.19 -6.13
C MET A 345 -55.83 32.09 -5.05
N GLN A 346 -55.54 31.56 -3.86
CA GLN A 346 -54.85 32.29 -2.79
C GLN A 346 -53.32 32.20 -2.89
N LEU A 347 -52.79 31.26 -3.70
CA LEU A 347 -51.35 31.14 -3.92
C LEU A 347 -50.85 32.30 -4.77
N THR A 348 -49.68 32.84 -4.42
CA THR A 348 -49.03 33.93 -5.17
C THR A 348 -47.80 33.40 -5.88
N PRO A 349 -47.84 33.19 -7.22
CA PRO A 349 -46.65 32.87 -8.00
C PRO A 349 -45.70 34.07 -8.02
N LEU A 350 -44.43 33.85 -7.68
CA LEU A 350 -43.41 34.89 -7.60
C LEU A 350 -42.22 34.56 -8.49
N SER A 351 -41.54 35.60 -8.95
CA SER A 351 -40.15 35.49 -9.41
C SER A 351 -39.24 36.08 -8.35
N TYR A 352 -38.16 35.38 -8.03
CA TYR A 352 -37.23 35.78 -6.97
C TYR A 352 -35.78 35.47 -7.36
N PHE A 353 -34.84 36.07 -6.64
CA PHE A 353 -33.43 35.72 -6.74
C PHE A 353 -33.11 34.71 -5.63
N GLN A 354 -32.92 33.45 -6.01
CA GLN A 354 -32.54 32.37 -5.11
C GLN A 354 -31.05 32.50 -4.79
N HIS A 355 -30.77 32.96 -3.58
CA HIS A 355 -29.42 32.98 -3.02
C HIS A 355 -28.92 31.56 -2.74
N ASN A 356 -27.61 31.37 -2.87
CA ASN A 356 -26.97 30.15 -2.41
C ASN A 356 -27.00 30.05 -0.89
N SER A 357 -26.99 28.82 -0.40
CA SER A 357 -26.86 28.57 1.03
C SER A 357 -25.94 27.39 1.31
N SER A 358 -25.20 27.47 2.41
CA SER A 358 -24.40 26.35 2.92
C SER A 358 -24.70 26.10 4.39
N ASN A 359 -24.67 24.82 4.80
CA ASN A 359 -24.82 24.44 6.20
C ASN A 359 -23.51 24.75 6.96
N GLU A 360 -23.62 25.37 8.12
CA GLU A 360 -22.54 25.62 9.07
C GLU A 360 -22.84 24.91 10.41
N GLU A 361 -21.86 24.88 11.31
CA GLU A 361 -21.96 24.17 12.59
C GLU A 361 -23.10 24.69 13.51
N LYS A 362 -23.63 25.89 13.22
CA LYS A 362 -24.74 26.55 13.92
C LYS A 362 -25.69 27.24 12.95
N GLY A 363 -26.29 26.48 12.04
CA GLY A 363 -27.33 26.94 11.12
C GLY A 363 -26.89 26.98 9.67
N PHE A 364 -27.48 27.84 8.86
CA PHE A 364 -27.14 28.00 7.45
C PHE A 364 -26.65 29.42 7.16
N LYS A 365 -25.70 29.53 6.25
CA LYS A 365 -25.22 30.81 5.73
C LYS A 365 -25.84 31.05 4.36
N VAL A 366 -26.47 32.21 4.20
CA VAL A 366 -26.94 32.70 2.90
C VAL A 366 -25.83 33.52 2.26
N GLU A 367 -25.49 33.23 1.01
CA GLU A 367 -24.48 33.97 0.26
C GLU A 367 -25.12 35.06 -0.61
N ASP A 368 -24.34 36.11 -0.92
CA ASP A 368 -24.83 37.21 -1.77
C ASP A 368 -24.97 36.82 -3.25
N ASN A 369 -24.42 35.67 -3.65
CA ASN A 369 -24.52 35.12 -5.00
C ASN A 369 -25.73 34.17 -5.13
N GLY A 370 -26.21 33.94 -6.35
CA GLY A 370 -27.42 33.17 -6.59
C GLY A 370 -27.89 33.20 -8.05
N SER A 371 -29.15 32.83 -8.28
CA SER A 371 -29.76 32.85 -9.61
C SER A 371 -31.24 33.27 -9.58
N LYS A 372 -31.77 33.81 -10.68
CA LYS A 372 -33.20 34.13 -10.80
C LYS A 372 -34.00 32.85 -11.02
N ASP A 373 -35.11 32.72 -10.30
CA ASP A 373 -36.03 31.59 -10.41
C ASP A 373 -37.49 32.06 -10.28
N ILE A 374 -38.42 31.13 -10.49
CA ILE A 374 -39.85 31.31 -10.28
C ILE A 374 -40.40 30.20 -9.38
N GLY A 375 -41.38 30.54 -8.54
CA GLY A 375 -41.96 29.56 -7.63
C GLY A 375 -42.91 30.17 -6.62
N LEU A 376 -43.03 29.48 -5.49
CA LEU A 376 -43.83 29.84 -4.33
C LEU A 376 -42.93 29.92 -3.09
N ILE A 377 -43.32 30.73 -2.11
CA ILE A 377 -42.65 30.80 -0.80
C ILE A 377 -43.23 29.74 0.12
N ALA A 378 -42.39 28.90 0.71
CA ALA A 378 -42.83 27.75 1.52
C ALA A 378 -43.68 28.17 2.73
N GLN A 379 -43.33 29.28 3.36
CA GLN A 379 -44.05 29.82 4.51
C GLN A 379 -45.47 30.27 4.13
N ASP A 380 -45.63 30.94 2.99
CA ASP A 380 -46.94 31.39 2.49
C ASP A 380 -47.83 30.20 2.13
N VAL A 381 -47.26 29.20 1.45
CA VAL A 381 -47.98 27.97 1.07
C VAL A 381 -48.41 27.20 2.32
N TYR A 382 -47.59 27.13 3.37
CA TYR A 382 -47.93 26.40 4.60
C TYR A 382 -49.19 26.92 5.27
N GLY A 383 -49.48 28.23 5.16
CA GLY A 383 -50.71 28.81 5.68
C GLY A 383 -51.99 28.37 4.95
N ILE A 384 -51.86 27.83 3.73
CA ILE A 384 -52.98 27.51 2.84
C ILE A 384 -53.09 25.98 2.64
N ILE A 385 -51.99 25.33 2.26
CA ILE A 385 -51.88 23.88 2.00
C ILE A 385 -50.66 23.31 2.74
N PRO A 386 -50.76 23.05 4.06
CA PRO A 386 -49.64 22.63 4.88
C PRO A 386 -48.92 21.37 4.38
N GLU A 387 -49.64 20.40 3.80
CA GLU A 387 -49.11 19.09 3.41
C GLU A 387 -48.11 19.15 2.25
N VAL A 388 -48.11 20.24 1.49
CA VAL A 388 -47.16 20.53 0.41
C VAL A 388 -45.80 20.95 0.97
N VAL A 389 -45.77 21.48 2.19
CA VAL A 389 -44.58 22.09 2.78
C VAL A 389 -44.01 21.17 3.86
N VAL A 390 -42.69 21.01 3.84
CA VAL A 390 -41.95 20.36 4.92
C VAL A 390 -41.42 21.46 5.82
N LYS A 391 -42.09 21.62 6.95
CA LYS A 391 -41.68 22.53 8.01
C LYS A 391 -40.45 21.94 8.74
N PRO A 392 -39.34 22.70 8.89
CA PRO A 392 -38.18 22.25 9.64
C PRO A 392 -38.49 22.09 11.13
N LYS A 393 -37.73 21.25 11.83
CA LYS A 393 -37.86 21.10 13.29
C LYS A 393 -37.23 22.27 14.03
N ASP A 394 -36.16 22.82 13.49
CA ASP A 394 -35.47 24.00 13.99
C ASP A 394 -35.53 25.10 12.92
N GLU A 395 -36.46 26.03 13.08
CA GLU A 395 -36.64 27.12 12.11
C GLU A 395 -35.49 28.13 12.11
N GLU A 396 -34.64 28.16 13.15
CA GLU A 396 -33.49 29.05 13.21
C GLU A 396 -32.32 28.49 12.38
N ASN A 397 -32.20 27.16 12.31
CA ASN A 397 -31.03 26.50 11.75
C ASN A 397 -31.29 25.69 10.47
N ASP A 398 -32.55 25.41 10.14
CA ASP A 398 -32.93 24.64 8.95
C ASP A 398 -33.83 25.44 8.00
N LEU A 399 -33.69 25.20 6.70
CA LEU A 399 -34.51 25.82 5.67
C LEU A 399 -35.87 25.11 5.50
N TRP A 400 -36.90 25.92 5.24
CA TRP A 400 -38.19 25.42 4.79
C TRP A 400 -38.08 24.86 3.37
N SER A 401 -38.79 23.77 3.10
CA SER A 401 -38.83 23.16 1.76
C SER A 401 -40.24 22.76 1.36
N MET A 402 -40.47 22.55 0.07
CA MET A 402 -41.78 22.16 -0.45
C MET A 402 -41.71 21.07 -1.51
N SER A 403 -42.76 20.27 -1.55
CA SER A 403 -43.03 19.22 -2.51
C SER A 403 -44.00 19.74 -3.59
N TYR A 404 -43.48 20.40 -4.63
CA TYR A 404 -44.30 20.89 -5.74
C TYR A 404 -45.15 19.77 -6.38
N GLU A 405 -44.70 18.51 -6.35
CA GLU A 405 -45.44 17.35 -6.82
C GLU A 405 -46.76 17.12 -6.07
N LYS A 406 -46.86 17.55 -4.80
CA LYS A 406 -48.08 17.44 -4.01
C LYS A 406 -49.11 18.52 -4.35
N LEU A 407 -48.74 19.58 -5.08
CA LEU A 407 -49.70 20.54 -5.63
C LEU A 407 -50.48 19.95 -6.80
N VAL A 408 -49.94 18.95 -7.51
CA VAL A 408 -50.56 18.39 -8.71
C VAL A 408 -51.98 17.85 -8.42
N PRO A 409 -52.25 17.04 -7.38
CA PRO A 409 -53.61 16.63 -7.04
C PRO A 409 -54.56 17.79 -6.70
N VAL A 410 -54.04 18.86 -6.07
CA VAL A 410 -54.85 20.05 -5.74
C VAL A 410 -55.19 20.83 -7.01
N LEU A 411 -54.23 21.01 -7.92
CA LEU A 411 -54.45 21.61 -9.23
C LEU A 411 -55.45 20.81 -10.07
N ILE A 412 -55.39 19.48 -10.04
CA ILE A 412 -56.37 18.61 -10.71
C ILE A 412 -57.78 18.92 -10.16
N LYS A 413 -57.95 19.00 -8.84
CA LYS A 413 -59.24 19.31 -8.23
C LYS A 413 -59.70 20.74 -8.57
N ALA A 414 -58.80 21.72 -8.53
CA ALA A 414 -59.10 23.10 -8.92
C ALA A 414 -59.57 23.20 -10.38
N MET A 415 -58.93 22.46 -11.30
CA MET A 415 -59.34 22.40 -12.70
C MET A 415 -60.71 21.74 -12.88
N GLN A 416 -61.02 20.70 -12.10
CA GLN A 416 -62.34 20.07 -12.11
C GLN A 416 -63.42 21.05 -11.64
N GLU A 417 -63.20 21.74 -10.52
CA GLU A 417 -64.12 22.76 -9.99
C GLU A 417 -64.27 23.94 -10.96
N GLN A 418 -63.20 24.37 -11.61
CA GLN A 418 -63.25 25.41 -12.64
C GLN A 418 -64.08 24.98 -13.86
N GLN A 419 -63.96 23.72 -14.30
CA GLN A 419 -64.75 23.18 -15.40
C GLN A 419 -66.24 23.15 -15.07
N GLU A 420 -66.61 22.79 -13.84
CA GLU A 420 -68.00 22.83 -13.37
C GLU A 420 -68.58 24.25 -13.41
N ILE A 421 -67.80 25.26 -13.01
CA ILE A 421 -68.22 26.67 -13.09
C ILE A 421 -68.45 27.11 -14.54
N ILE A 422 -67.55 26.73 -15.46
CA ILE A 422 -67.66 27.07 -16.89
C ILE A 422 -68.93 26.44 -17.49
N GLU A 423 -69.22 25.18 -17.19
CA GLU A 423 -70.43 24.50 -17.67
C GLU A 423 -71.70 25.15 -17.09
N GLY A 424 -71.68 25.52 -15.81
CA GLY A 424 -72.77 26.26 -15.17
C GLY A 424 -73.03 27.62 -15.85
N GLN A 425 -71.97 28.38 -16.14
CA GLN A 425 -72.07 29.65 -16.86
C GLN A 425 -72.59 29.49 -18.28
N ASN A 426 -72.16 28.45 -19.01
CA ASN A 426 -72.65 28.16 -20.35
C ASN A 426 -74.14 27.82 -20.37
N ASN A 427 -74.60 27.00 -19.41
CA ASN A 427 -76.02 26.68 -19.27
C ASN A 427 -76.86 27.92 -18.95
N GLN A 428 -76.35 28.81 -18.08
CA GLN A 428 -77.00 30.10 -17.81
C GLN A 428 -77.03 31.00 -19.05
N LEU A 429 -75.93 31.02 -19.82
CA LEU A 429 -75.85 31.78 -21.07
C LEU A 429 -76.85 31.27 -22.12
N GLU A 430 -77.02 29.94 -22.25
CA GLU A 430 -78.04 29.34 -23.13
C GLU A 430 -79.46 29.65 -22.66
N ALA A 431 -79.72 29.61 -21.35
CA ALA A 431 -81.01 29.99 -20.79
C ALA A 431 -81.34 31.47 -21.06
N VAL A 432 -80.38 32.38 -20.86
CA VAL A 432 -80.53 33.82 -21.14
C VAL A 432 -80.72 34.06 -22.65
N LYS A 433 -79.99 33.36 -23.51
CA LYS A 433 -80.20 33.45 -24.98
C LYS A 433 -81.62 33.03 -25.35
N SER A 434 -82.11 31.92 -24.80
CA SER A 434 -83.46 31.43 -25.06
C SER A 434 -84.53 32.42 -24.59
N GLN A 435 -84.34 33.05 -23.42
CA GLN A 435 -85.24 34.10 -22.92
C GLN A 435 -85.23 35.35 -23.81
N ASN A 436 -84.06 35.77 -24.31
CA ASN A 436 -83.96 36.89 -25.24
C ASN A 436 -84.65 36.60 -26.58
N GLU A 437 -84.52 35.38 -27.12
CA GLU A 437 -85.25 34.97 -28.33
C GLU A 437 -86.77 35.00 -28.13
N GLU A 438 -87.26 34.59 -26.95
CA GLU A 438 -88.68 34.66 -26.63
C GLU A 438 -89.18 36.11 -26.46
N LEU A 439 -88.38 36.98 -25.84
CA LEU A 439 -88.69 38.41 -25.72
C LEU A 439 -88.71 39.10 -27.08
N ILE A 440 -87.78 38.78 -27.99
CA ILE A 440 -87.78 39.28 -29.37
C ILE A 440 -89.07 38.88 -30.07
N LYS A 441 -89.49 37.61 -29.99
CA LYS A 441 -90.77 37.15 -30.57
C LYS A 441 -91.98 37.88 -30.00
N ARG A 442 -91.99 38.19 -28.70
CA ARG A 442 -93.07 38.96 -28.06
C ARG A 442 -93.08 40.42 -28.52
N LEU A 443 -91.92 41.04 -28.68
CA LEU A 443 -91.77 42.38 -29.24
C LEU A 443 -92.29 42.44 -30.68
N GLU A 444 -91.89 41.50 -31.54
CA GLU A 444 -92.38 41.38 -32.92
C GLU A 444 -93.92 41.21 -32.97
N ALA A 445 -94.49 40.41 -32.08
CA ALA A 445 -95.95 40.23 -31.98
C ALA A 445 -96.70 41.51 -31.54
N ILE A 446 -96.10 42.29 -30.63
CA ILE A 446 -96.64 43.59 -30.18
C ILE A 446 -96.55 44.63 -31.30
N GLU A 447 -95.43 44.67 -32.03
CA GLU A 447 -95.28 45.56 -33.20
C GLU A 447 -96.28 45.23 -34.31
N GLN A 448 -96.55 43.95 -34.56
CA GLN A 448 -97.59 43.53 -35.51
C GLN A 448 -99.00 43.97 -35.07
N THR A 449 -99.34 43.86 -33.78
CA THR A 449 -100.66 44.29 -33.26
C THR A 449 -100.84 45.82 -33.23
N LEU A 450 -99.76 46.58 -33.01
CA LEU A 450 -99.76 48.05 -33.15
C LEU A 450 -99.88 48.52 -34.61
N SER A 451 -99.32 47.77 -35.56
CA SER A 451 -99.47 48.08 -36.99
C SER A 451 -100.87 47.79 -37.55
N GLY A 452 -101.58 46.81 -36.98
CA GLY A 452 -102.94 46.43 -37.38
C GLY A 452 -104.07 47.35 -36.87
N SER A 453 -103.81 48.19 -35.85
CA SER A 453 -104.80 49.14 -35.29
C SER A 453 -104.87 50.50 -35.99
N ARG A 454 -104.16 50.69 -37.11
CA ARG A 454 -104.27 51.87 -37.98
C ARG A 454 -104.88 51.50 -39.32
N HIS A 455 -106.13 51.04 -39.40
CA HIS A 455 -106.96 51.09 -40.61
C HIS A 455 -108.42 51.32 -40.23
#